data_AF-A0A0D7AP84-F1
#
_entry.id   AF-A0A0D7AP84-F1
#
_cell.length_a   1.000
_cell.length_b   1.000
_cell.length_c   1.000
_cell.angle_alpha   90.00
_cell.angle_beta   90.00
_cell.angle_gamma   90.00
#
_symmetry.space_group_name_H-M   'P 1'
#
loop_
_entity.id
_entity.type
_entity.pdbx_description
1 polymer ?
#
loop_
_entity_poly.entity_id
_entity_poly.type
_entity_poly.pdbx_seq_one_letter_code
_entity_poly.pdbx_strand_id
1 'polypeptide(L)'
;RNRIQMHPSTSYQRLLVHRCSTYYKCTAESEPGTKAIFVNLAAESCIPFKRISELVPAETATLPTFQIMRRTPTDRRSKTASRTGSVDGEVSDGDETGSLGGRSSASSKKKHMTIEEREAAYNEARTRIFNDFQE
;
A
#
# COMPACT_ATOMS: atom_id res chain seq x y z
N ARG A 1 -18.32 -26.93 -3.84
CA ARG A 1 -17.03 -26.26 -4.11
C ARG A 1 -16.07 -26.75 -3.03
N ASN A 2 -15.29 -27.80 -3.31
CA ASN A 2 -14.53 -28.51 -2.27
C ASN A 2 -13.04 -28.11 -2.22
N ARG A 3 -12.63 -27.13 -3.05
CA ARG A 3 -11.26 -26.63 -3.17
C ARG A 3 -11.27 -25.11 -3.30
N ILE A 4 -10.38 -24.46 -2.56
CA ILE A 4 -10.16 -23.00 -2.58
C ILE A 4 -8.70 -22.74 -2.93
N GLN A 5 -8.45 -21.80 -3.84
CA GLN A 5 -7.11 -21.34 -4.18
C GLN A 5 -6.79 -20.04 -3.43
N MET A 6 -5.61 -20.00 -2.82
CA MET A 6 -5.09 -18.86 -2.05
C MET A 6 -3.79 -18.39 -2.67
N HIS A 7 -3.58 -17.06 -2.74
CA HIS A 7 -2.35 -16.43 -3.21
C HIS A 7 -1.66 -15.62 -2.10
N PRO A 8 -1.08 -16.28 -1.08
CA PRO A 8 -0.36 -15.58 -0.03
C PRO A 8 0.89 -14.89 -0.60
N SER A 9 1.04 -13.59 -0.37
CA SER A 9 2.18 -12.81 -0.86
C SER A 9 3.40 -12.99 0.06
N THR A 10 3.19 -13.09 1.37
CA THR A 10 4.27 -13.17 2.37
C THR A 10 4.47 -14.58 2.92
N SER A 11 5.66 -14.84 3.46
CA SER A 11 5.95 -16.09 4.20
C SER A 11 5.03 -16.27 5.41
N TYR A 12 4.74 -15.17 6.11
CA TYR A 12 3.82 -15.16 7.25
C TYR A 12 2.40 -15.56 6.85
N GLN A 13 1.88 -15.04 5.73
CA GLN A 13 0.56 -15.43 5.22
C GLN A 13 0.51 -16.92 4.85
N ARG A 14 1.57 -17.47 4.24
CA ARG A 14 1.68 -18.91 3.97
C ARG A 14 1.59 -19.73 5.27
N LEU A 15 2.35 -19.32 6.28
CA LEU A 15 2.32 -19.94 7.61
C LEU A 15 0.89 -19.91 8.21
N LEU A 16 0.19 -18.77 8.11
CA LEU A 16 -1.18 -18.66 8.61
C LEU A 16 -2.14 -19.60 7.89
N VAL A 17 -2.04 -19.71 6.55
CA VAL A 17 -2.88 -20.64 5.78
C VAL A 17 -2.65 -22.07 6.27
N HIS A 18 -1.40 -22.52 6.42
CA HIS A 18 -1.12 -23.86 6.92
C HIS A 18 -1.63 -24.08 8.35
N ARG A 19 -1.44 -23.11 9.26
CA ARG A 19 -1.96 -23.20 10.64
C ARG A 19 -3.48 -23.30 10.68
N CYS A 20 -4.17 -22.48 9.89
CA CYS A 20 -5.62 -22.54 9.79
C CYS A 20 -6.09 -23.88 9.22
N SER A 21 -5.44 -24.38 8.16
CA SER A 21 -5.80 -25.68 7.59
C SER A 21 -5.65 -26.81 8.61
N THR A 22 -4.57 -26.84 9.40
CA THR A 22 -4.43 -27.80 10.50
C THR A 22 -5.52 -27.63 11.56
N TYR A 23 -5.84 -26.38 11.92
CA TYR A 23 -6.84 -26.10 12.96
C TYR A 23 -8.24 -26.60 12.58
N TYR A 24 -8.65 -26.39 11.33
CA TYR A 24 -9.94 -26.84 10.80
C TYR A 24 -9.91 -28.26 10.20
N LYS A 25 -8.76 -28.95 10.29
CA LYS A 25 -8.52 -30.29 9.70
C LYS A 25 -8.82 -30.33 8.20
N CYS A 26 -8.41 -29.29 7.48
CA CYS A 26 -8.42 -29.24 6.01
C CYS A 26 -7.05 -29.64 5.46
N THR A 27 -7.03 -30.15 4.23
CA THR A 27 -5.77 -30.47 3.56
C THR A 27 -5.27 -29.26 2.77
N ALA A 28 -4.01 -28.89 2.96
CA ALA A 28 -3.37 -27.78 2.26
C ALA A 28 -2.24 -28.29 1.35
N GLU A 29 -2.38 -28.05 0.05
CA GLU A 29 -1.42 -28.47 -0.97
C GLU A 29 -0.75 -27.24 -1.58
N SER A 30 0.58 -27.20 -1.56
CA SER A 30 1.35 -26.21 -2.31
C SER A 30 1.73 -26.80 -3.66
N GLU A 31 1.45 -26.10 -4.75
CA GLU A 31 1.89 -26.54 -6.08
C GLU A 31 3.37 -26.14 -6.29
N PRO A 32 4.25 -27.05 -6.74
CA PRO A 32 5.61 -26.67 -7.13
C PRO A 32 5.56 -25.81 -8.40
N GLY A 33 6.04 -24.57 -8.32
CA GLY A 33 6.12 -23.64 -9.45
C GLY A 33 5.19 -22.44 -9.34
N THR A 34 4.03 -22.59 -8.71
CA THR A 34 3.18 -21.45 -8.33
C THR A 34 3.29 -21.20 -6.83
N LYS A 35 3.33 -19.93 -6.41
CA LYS A 35 3.27 -19.57 -4.97
C LYS A 35 1.84 -19.69 -4.40
N ALA A 36 0.97 -20.44 -5.07
CA ALA A 36 -0.40 -20.63 -4.68
C ALA A 36 -0.52 -21.82 -3.72
N ILE A 37 -1.46 -21.71 -2.78
CA ILE A 37 -1.84 -22.80 -1.88
C ILE A 37 -3.28 -23.17 -2.17
N PHE A 38 -3.54 -24.46 -2.33
CA PHE A 38 -4.89 -24.99 -2.47
C PHE A 38 -5.32 -25.63 -1.16
N VAL A 39 -6.48 -25.21 -0.66
CA VAL A 39 -7.10 -25.79 0.54
C VAL A 39 -8.29 -26.62 0.09
N ASN A 40 -8.26 -27.91 0.39
CA ASN A 40 -9.33 -28.85 0.10
C ASN A 40 -10.08 -29.23 1.38
N LEU A 41 -11.40 -29.40 1.26
CA LEU A 41 -12.21 -29.95 2.33
C LEU A 41 -12.05 -31.47 2.33
N ALA A 42 -11.66 -32.04 3.46
CA ALA A 42 -11.48 -33.47 3.66
C ALA A 42 -12.59 -34.04 4.56
N ALA A 43 -12.67 -35.37 4.70
CA ALA A 43 -13.74 -36.01 5.48
C ALA A 43 -13.61 -35.72 6.99
N GLU A 44 -12.37 -35.50 7.45
CA GLU A 44 -12.00 -35.15 8.81
C GLU A 44 -12.16 -33.65 9.13
N SER A 45 -12.46 -32.82 8.12
CA SER A 45 -12.63 -31.39 8.31
C SER A 45 -13.78 -31.08 9.26
N CYS A 46 -13.50 -30.29 10.29
CA CYS A 46 -14.47 -30.00 11.35
C CYS A 46 -14.34 -28.57 11.86
N ILE A 47 -15.43 -28.04 12.40
CA ILE A 47 -15.42 -26.77 13.13
C ILE A 47 -14.83 -27.05 14.53
N PRO A 48 -13.73 -26.39 14.93
CA PRO A 48 -13.11 -26.57 16.25
C PRO A 48 -14.03 -26.13 17.39
N PHE A 49 -13.78 -26.67 18.60
CA PHE A 49 -14.62 -26.42 19.78
C PHE A 49 -14.70 -24.93 20.17
N LYS A 50 -13.59 -24.20 20.06
CA LYS A 50 -13.57 -22.73 20.18
C LYS A 50 -13.35 -22.13 18.81
N ARG A 51 -14.03 -21.05 18.46
CA ARG A 51 -13.73 -20.30 17.25
C ARG A 51 -12.62 -19.29 17.51
N ILE A 52 -11.84 -18.95 16.47
CA ILE A 52 -10.78 -17.94 16.60
C ILE A 52 -11.36 -16.59 17.11
N SER A 53 -12.57 -16.24 16.69
CA SER A 53 -13.30 -15.05 17.15
C SER A 53 -13.71 -15.06 18.62
N GLU A 54 -13.71 -16.22 19.27
CA GLU A 54 -14.01 -16.34 20.72
C GLU A 54 -12.74 -16.22 21.57
N LEU A 55 -11.57 -16.45 20.96
CA LEU A 55 -10.27 -16.33 21.62
C LEU A 55 -9.76 -14.89 21.61
N VAL A 56 -10.20 -14.09 20.64
CA VAL A 56 -9.78 -12.71 20.46
C VAL A 56 -10.97 -11.79 20.74
N PRO A 57 -10.87 -10.86 21.71
CA PRO A 57 -11.90 -9.85 21.91
C PRO A 57 -12.19 -9.14 20.59
N ALA A 58 -13.48 -8.88 20.31
CA ALA A 58 -13.85 -8.18 19.09
C ALA A 58 -13.15 -6.82 19.05
N GLU A 59 -12.23 -6.65 18.10
CA GLU A 59 -11.61 -5.36 17.84
C GLU A 59 -12.74 -4.41 17.43
N THR A 60 -12.88 -3.28 18.14
CA THR A 60 -13.85 -2.25 17.80
C THR A 60 -13.44 -1.68 16.46
N ALA A 61 -14.06 -2.16 15.38
CA ALA A 61 -13.77 -1.68 14.04
C ALA A 61 -13.91 -0.16 14.03
N THR A 62 -12.80 0.55 13.86
CA THR A 62 -12.83 1.99 13.58
C THR A 62 -13.43 2.13 12.19
N LEU A 63 -14.74 2.33 12.13
CA LEU A 63 -15.41 2.68 10.89
C LEU A 63 -14.68 3.90 10.31
N PRO A 64 -14.32 3.90 9.02
CA PRO A 64 -13.70 5.06 8.42
C PRO A 64 -14.64 6.26 8.57
N THR A 65 -14.23 7.25 9.36
CA THR A 65 -15.01 8.47 9.67
C THR A 65 -15.28 9.34 8.45
N PHE A 66 -14.68 9.05 7.29
CA PHE A 66 -14.86 9.83 6.08
C PHE A 66 -15.75 9.11 5.06
N GLN A 67 -16.75 9.83 4.55
CA GLN A 67 -17.62 9.36 3.46
C GLN A 67 -16.84 9.39 2.14
N ILE A 68 -16.71 8.23 1.49
CA ILE A 68 -16.19 8.13 0.13
C ILE A 68 -17.36 8.39 -0.84
N MET A 69 -17.34 9.55 -1.51
CA MET A 69 -18.28 9.85 -2.59
C MET A 69 -18.14 8.82 -3.71
N ARG A 70 -19.22 8.09 -4.02
CA ARG A 70 -19.24 7.15 -5.14
C ARG A 70 -19.30 7.91 -6.46
N ARG A 71 -18.32 7.73 -7.33
CA ARG A 71 -18.38 8.19 -8.73
C ARG A 71 -19.37 7.31 -9.49
N THR A 72 -20.42 7.90 -10.04
CA THR A 72 -21.34 7.20 -10.96
C THR A 72 -20.63 6.96 -12.30
N PRO A 73 -20.81 5.81 -12.95
CA PRO A 73 -20.19 5.52 -14.24
C PRO A 73 -20.70 6.41 -15.39
N THR A 74 -21.78 7.17 -15.15
CA THR A 74 -22.41 8.05 -16.15
C THR A 74 -21.58 9.30 -16.50
N ASP A 75 -20.64 9.71 -15.65
CA ASP A 75 -19.84 10.93 -15.90
C ASP A 75 -18.67 10.70 -16.89
N ARG A 76 -18.37 9.45 -17.25
CA ARG A 76 -17.36 9.12 -18.27
C ARG A 76 -17.86 9.29 -19.71
N ARG A 77 -19.15 9.59 -19.92
CA ARG A 77 -19.79 9.60 -21.26
C ARG A 77 -19.95 11.00 -21.86
N SER A 78 -19.43 12.06 -21.23
CA SER A 78 -19.56 13.43 -21.76
C SER A 78 -18.22 14.18 -21.88
N LYS A 79 -17.31 13.65 -22.71
CA LYS A 79 -16.31 14.44 -23.46
C LYS A 79 -15.62 13.56 -24.49
N THR A 80 -16.30 13.34 -25.60
CA THR A 80 -15.67 12.88 -26.84
C THR A 80 -14.97 14.07 -27.50
N ALA A 81 -13.78 13.80 -28.04
CA ALA A 81 -13.06 14.56 -29.07
C ALA A 81 -12.13 15.73 -28.64
N SER A 82 -10.91 15.36 -28.26
CA SER A 82 -9.71 15.94 -28.90
C SER A 82 -8.70 14.82 -29.16
N ARG A 83 -8.85 14.16 -30.31
CA ARG A 83 -7.81 13.32 -30.93
C ARG A 83 -6.67 14.25 -31.36
N THR A 84 -5.47 14.02 -30.84
CA THR A 84 -4.23 14.21 -31.59
C THR A 84 -3.45 12.92 -31.42
N GLY A 85 -3.50 12.07 -32.45
CA GLY A 85 -2.73 10.83 -32.51
C GLY A 85 -1.49 11.03 -33.37
N SER A 86 -0.39 10.39 -32.96
CA SER A 86 0.76 9.91 -33.74
C SER A 86 1.85 9.58 -32.72
N VAL A 87 2.59 8.48 -32.75
CA VAL A 87 2.67 7.36 -33.67
C VAL A 87 3.24 6.19 -32.85
N ASP A 88 2.76 4.98 -33.11
CA ASP A 88 3.45 3.74 -32.71
C ASP A 88 4.58 3.50 -33.72
N GLY A 89 5.79 3.19 -33.26
CA GLY A 89 6.94 3.04 -34.15
C GLY A 89 8.28 2.86 -33.43
N GLU A 90 8.64 1.60 -33.23
CA GLU A 90 9.98 1.03 -33.49
C GLU A 90 11.18 1.41 -32.59
N VAL A 91 12.14 0.49 -32.57
CA VAL A 91 13.30 0.38 -31.68
C VAL A 91 14.45 1.31 -32.08
N SER A 92 15.16 1.90 -31.11
CA SER A 92 16.61 2.16 -31.18
C SER A 92 17.17 2.74 -29.88
N ASP A 93 18.29 2.17 -29.45
CA ASP A 93 19.31 2.72 -28.55
C ASP A 93 19.68 4.17 -28.90
N GLY A 94 19.95 4.99 -27.89
CA GLY A 94 20.33 6.39 -28.06
C GLY A 94 20.61 7.12 -26.74
N ASP A 95 21.88 7.07 -26.34
CA ASP A 95 22.58 7.79 -25.28
C ASP A 95 22.26 9.29 -25.10
N GLU A 96 22.40 9.71 -23.83
CA GLU A 96 22.90 11.01 -23.31
C GLU A 96 22.13 12.35 -23.50
N THR A 97 21.90 12.98 -22.34
CA THR A 97 22.02 14.44 -22.02
C THR A 97 20.87 15.45 -22.27
N GLY A 98 20.65 16.31 -21.26
CA GLY A 98 19.89 17.58 -21.33
C GLY A 98 18.64 17.63 -20.44
N SER A 99 18.74 17.87 -19.12
CA SER A 99 18.86 19.18 -18.45
C SER A 99 17.66 20.14 -18.62
N LEU A 100 17.17 20.62 -17.46
CA LEU A 100 16.39 21.83 -17.20
C LEU A 100 14.85 21.78 -17.41
N GLY A 101 14.13 21.81 -16.28
CA GLY A 101 12.70 22.09 -16.27
C GLY A 101 12.12 22.40 -14.89
N GLY A 102 12.87 23.09 -14.03
CA GLY A 102 12.35 23.58 -12.74
C GLY A 102 11.69 24.95 -12.88
N ARG A 103 10.50 25.11 -12.26
CA ARG A 103 9.89 26.30 -11.60
C ARG A 103 8.37 26.13 -11.56
N SER A 104 7.61 26.40 -10.49
CA SER A 104 7.62 27.45 -9.44
C SER A 104 6.47 27.14 -8.45
N SER A 105 6.31 27.62 -7.21
CA SER A 105 7.00 28.55 -6.30
C SER A 105 6.18 28.57 -4.99
N ALA A 106 6.79 28.24 -3.85
CA ALA A 106 6.41 28.85 -2.57
C ALA A 106 7.52 29.86 -2.23
N SER A 107 7.12 31.12 -2.11
CA SER A 107 8.01 32.28 -2.05
C SER A 107 8.71 32.40 -0.70
N SER A 108 10.03 32.25 -0.69
CA SER A 108 10.88 33.04 0.19
C SER A 108 12.01 33.62 -0.65
N LYS A 109 12.12 34.95 -0.62
CA LYS A 109 13.14 35.70 -1.35
C LYS A 109 14.49 35.15 -0.87
N LYS A 110 15.23 34.46 -1.75
CA LYS A 110 16.62 34.04 -1.53
C LYS A 110 17.51 35.29 -1.47
N LYS A 111 17.40 36.06 -0.39
CA LYS A 111 18.48 36.93 0.05
C LYS A 111 19.53 35.99 0.63
N HIS A 112 20.77 36.15 0.20
CA HIS A 112 21.91 35.41 0.73
C HIS A 112 22.09 35.85 2.20
N MET A 113 21.39 35.20 3.13
CA MET A 113 21.45 35.53 4.55
C MET A 113 22.89 35.32 5.02
N THR A 114 23.40 36.28 5.80
CA THR A 114 24.70 36.20 6.44
C THR A 114 24.76 34.96 7.33
N ILE A 115 25.97 34.47 7.60
CA ILE A 115 26.15 33.23 8.37
C ILE A 115 25.47 33.30 9.75
N GLU A 116 25.55 34.47 10.40
CA GLU A 116 24.98 34.75 11.71
C GLU A 116 23.45 34.67 11.71
N GLU A 117 22.80 35.23 10.69
CA GLU A 117 21.34 35.23 10.58
C GLU A 117 20.79 33.82 10.34
N ARG A 118 21.59 32.98 9.66
CA ARG A 118 21.27 31.57 9.45
C ARG A 118 21.38 30.76 10.75
N GLU A 119 22.38 31.05 11.58
CA GLU A 119 22.59 30.39 12.87
C GLU A 119 21.49 30.76 13.88
N ALA A 120 21.08 32.04 13.91
CA ALA A 120 19.96 32.48 14.75
C ALA A 120 18.65 31.75 14.42
N ALA A 121 18.31 31.64 13.12
CA ALA A 121 17.11 30.94 12.67
C ALA A 121 17.16 29.43 12.98
N TYR A 122 18.34 28.82 12.87
CA TYR A 122 18.53 27.42 13.26
C TYR A 122 18.34 27.22 14.77
N ASN A 123 18.93 28.09 15.59
CA ASN A 123 18.84 28.01 17.05
C ASN A 123 17.41 28.25 17.55
N GLU A 124 16.67 29.19 16.96
CA GLU A 124 15.25 29.42 17.26
C GLU A 124 14.39 28.21 16.90
N ALA A 125 14.57 27.65 15.69
CA ALA A 125 13.87 26.44 15.27
C ALA A 125 14.22 25.26 16.17
N ARG A 126 15.49 25.15 16.59
CA ARG A 126 15.97 24.10 17.47
C ARG A 126 15.34 24.19 18.87
N THR A 127 15.32 25.38 19.49
CA THR A 127 14.65 25.57 20.77
C THR A 127 13.15 25.30 20.65
N ARG A 128 12.50 25.72 19.54
CA ARG A 128 11.09 25.41 19.30
C ARG A 128 10.78 23.91 19.17
N ILE A 129 11.66 23.14 18.54
CA ILE A 129 11.45 21.69 18.32
C ILE A 129 11.86 20.87 19.55
N PHE A 130 12.88 21.30 20.28
CA PHE A 130 13.53 20.49 21.31
C PHE A 130 13.43 21.03 22.75
N ASN A 131 12.71 22.13 23.02
CA ASN A 131 12.50 22.61 24.39
C ASN A 131 11.72 21.64 25.28
N ASP A 132 10.88 20.77 24.71
CA ASP A 132 10.05 19.82 25.46
C ASP A 132 10.68 18.41 25.54
N PHE A 133 11.93 18.24 25.09
CA PHE A 133 12.65 16.97 25.19
C PHE A 133 13.41 16.91 26.51
N GLN A 134 12.72 16.51 27.57
CA GLN A 134 13.30 16.20 28.87
C GLN A 134 13.89 14.77 28.79
N GLU A 135 15.21 14.62 28.97
CA GLU A 135 15.90 13.31 29.03
C GLU A 135 15.69 12.62 30.38
#